data_AF-A0ABD2WWW3-F1
#
_entry.id   AF-A0ABD2WWW3-F1
#
_cell.length_a   1.000
_cell.length_b   1.000
_cell.length_c   1.000
_cell.angle_alpha   90.00
_cell.angle_beta   90.00
_cell.angle_gamma   90.00
#
_symmetry.space_group_name_H-M   'P 1'
#
loop_
_entity.id
_entity.type
_entity.pdbx_description
1 polymer ?
#
loop_
_entity_poly.entity_id
_entity_poly.type
_entity_poly.pdbx_seq_one_letter_code
_entity_poly.pdbx_strand_id
1 'polypeptide(L)'
;MDSILSNISSIPAESNHEDSDQIIKHLLDAVSDINTENSSLGNEIIELLSAFKFDIKSMSADLKDNSQTASAILKSEGLSSIDYNALKLCMEKRKVHEQMKAREERLFKAKYNAAFAKYNMLQEKLNKIQEEVKQIETNLQLKSSQDENAESVRILWSNRLLDYKNAITKLEEELEAIQFQDIRIDETLKKSSLLLDKVNDLAQLNNELEKYENLPTNLLQAKYVLENKKRELEEIENLIHDKMNN
;
A
#
# COMPACT_ATOMS: atom_id res chain seq x y z
N MET A 1 -5.08 30.76 -26.93
CA MET A 1 -5.32 32.14 -26.47
C MET A 1 -4.29 32.48 -25.43
N ASP A 2 -3.33 33.38 -25.59
CA ASP A 2 -2.73 34.08 -26.73
C ASP A 2 -1.36 34.55 -26.23
N SER A 3 -0.47 34.90 -27.16
CA SER A 3 0.76 35.69 -26.93
C SER A 3 2.08 34.93 -26.67
N ILE A 4 2.57 34.19 -27.68
CA ILE A 4 4.03 33.94 -27.87
C ILE A 4 4.37 33.98 -29.37
N LEU A 5 3.94 35.03 -30.09
CA LEU A 5 4.16 35.10 -31.55
C LEU A 5 4.74 36.41 -32.09
N SER A 6 5.27 37.30 -31.25
CA SER A 6 5.99 38.47 -31.75
C SER A 6 7.26 38.72 -30.93
N ASN A 7 8.35 38.06 -31.33
CA ASN A 7 9.72 38.60 -31.25
C ASN A 7 10.70 37.61 -31.89
N ILE A 8 10.52 37.38 -33.19
CA ILE A 8 11.65 37.00 -34.03
C ILE A 8 12.17 38.33 -34.58
N SER A 9 12.89 39.05 -33.73
CA SER A 9 13.67 40.21 -34.14
C SER A 9 14.71 39.71 -35.13
N SER A 10 14.61 40.18 -36.37
CA SER A 10 15.60 40.06 -37.42
C SER A 10 17.01 40.20 -36.85
N ILE A 11 17.77 39.12 -36.84
CA ILE A 11 19.22 39.19 -36.66
C ILE A 11 19.73 39.76 -37.99
N PRO A 12 20.34 40.96 -38.03
CA PRO A 12 20.91 41.47 -39.25
C PRO A 12 22.12 40.59 -39.60
N ALA A 13 22.01 39.83 -40.68
CA ALA A 13 23.08 39.01 -41.22
C ALA A 13 24.09 39.82 -42.06
N GLU A 14 24.14 41.15 -41.88
CA GLU A 14 24.85 42.06 -42.80
C GLU A 14 26.07 42.78 -42.19
N SER A 15 26.39 42.64 -40.90
CA SER A 15 27.52 43.39 -40.31
C SER A 15 28.87 42.68 -40.28
N ASN A 16 28.96 41.39 -40.64
CA ASN A 16 30.21 40.62 -40.48
C ASN A 16 31.17 40.70 -41.68
N HIS A 17 30.75 41.31 -42.79
CA HIS A 17 31.59 41.44 -43.99
C HIS A 17 32.62 42.58 -43.86
N GLU A 18 32.24 43.72 -43.25
CA GLU A 18 33.17 44.85 -43.04
C GLU A 18 34.30 44.51 -42.06
N ASP A 19 34.00 43.81 -40.96
CA ASP A 19 35.02 43.37 -40.00
C ASP A 19 35.99 42.35 -40.59
N SER A 20 35.50 41.42 -41.43
CA SER A 20 36.36 40.40 -42.04
C SER A 20 37.30 41.01 -43.08
N ASP A 21 36.82 41.98 -43.88
CA ASP A 21 37.65 42.66 -44.86
C ASP A 21 38.67 43.61 -44.18
N GLN A 22 38.33 44.21 -43.03
CA GLN A 22 39.29 44.95 -42.20
C GLN A 22 40.38 44.04 -41.59
N ILE A 23 40.00 42.88 -41.06
CA ILE A 23 40.95 41.91 -40.50
C ILE A 23 41.90 41.39 -41.58
N ILE A 24 41.37 41.06 -42.77
CA ILE A 24 42.21 40.63 -43.89
C ILE A 24 43.17 41.75 -44.31
N LYS A 25 42.70 43.00 -44.36
CA LYS A 25 43.54 44.15 -44.67
C LYS A 25 44.66 44.32 -43.64
N HIS A 26 44.35 44.23 -42.34
CA HIS A 26 45.36 44.31 -41.29
C HIS A 26 46.40 43.18 -41.35
N LEU A 27 45.99 41.96 -41.69
CA LEU A 27 46.93 40.85 -41.88
C LEU A 27 47.82 41.07 -43.11
N LEU A 28 47.26 41.62 -44.19
CA LEU A 28 47.99 41.91 -45.42
C LEU A 28 48.99 43.07 -45.21
N ASP A 29 48.58 44.10 -44.48
CA ASP A 29 49.42 45.21 -44.06
C ASP A 29 50.57 44.71 -43.15
N ALA A 30 50.29 43.87 -42.14
CA ALA A 30 51.33 43.31 -41.27
C ALA A 30 52.34 42.43 -42.02
N VAL A 31 51.89 41.65 -43.00
CA VAL A 31 52.79 40.85 -43.86
C VAL A 31 53.61 41.77 -44.77
N SER A 32 53.02 42.85 -45.29
CA SER A 32 53.75 43.86 -46.04
C SER A 32 54.83 44.53 -45.19
N ASP A 33 54.50 44.92 -43.96
CA ASP A 33 55.43 45.54 -43.02
C ASP A 33 56.62 44.61 -42.72
N ILE A 34 56.36 43.33 -42.41
CA ILE A 34 57.41 42.32 -42.22
C ILE A 34 58.27 42.14 -43.48
N ASN A 35 57.66 42.18 -44.66
CA ASN A 35 58.41 42.07 -45.92
C ASN A 35 59.31 43.29 -46.16
N THR A 36 58.84 44.49 -45.81
CA THR A 36 59.65 45.71 -45.87
C THR A 36 60.78 45.71 -44.84
N GLU A 37 60.52 45.25 -43.62
CA GLU A 37 61.54 45.09 -42.57
C GLU A 37 62.60 44.08 -43.01
N ASN A 38 62.20 42.91 -43.53
CA ASN A 38 63.11 41.90 -44.07
C ASN A 38 63.93 42.44 -45.25
N SER A 39 63.35 43.25 -46.11
CA SER A 39 64.09 43.90 -47.20
C SER A 39 65.10 44.92 -46.67
N SER A 40 64.76 45.66 -45.60
CA SER A 40 65.68 46.59 -44.94
C SER A 40 66.84 45.86 -44.27
N LEU A 41 66.55 44.79 -43.51
CA LEU A 41 67.56 43.91 -42.92
C LEU A 41 68.45 43.30 -44.01
N GLY A 42 67.87 42.88 -45.14
CA GLY A 42 68.62 42.41 -46.30
C GLY A 42 69.60 43.46 -46.83
N ASN A 43 69.18 44.72 -46.92
CA ASN A 43 70.04 45.83 -47.35
C ASN A 43 71.15 46.13 -46.33
N GLU A 44 70.84 46.12 -45.03
CA GLU A 44 71.84 46.29 -43.97
C GLU A 44 72.88 45.17 -43.99
N ILE A 45 72.46 43.92 -44.24
CA ILE A 45 73.36 42.78 -44.43
C ILE A 45 74.25 42.98 -45.66
N ILE A 46 73.70 43.47 -46.78
CA ILE A 46 74.47 43.79 -48.00
C ILE A 46 75.50 44.89 -47.72
N GLU A 47 75.11 45.94 -46.98
CA GLU A 47 76.02 47.02 -46.57
C GLU A 47 77.14 46.48 -45.65
N LEU A 48 76.82 45.62 -44.69
CA LEU A 48 77.81 44.94 -43.84
C LEU A 48 78.78 44.10 -44.68
N LEU A 49 78.25 43.28 -45.60
CA LEU A 49 79.07 42.45 -46.49
C LEU A 49 80.00 43.29 -47.36
N SER A 50 79.52 44.45 -47.83
CA SER A 50 80.33 45.41 -48.58
C SER A 50 81.46 46.03 -47.72
N ALA A 51 81.18 46.34 -46.44
CA ALA A 51 82.18 46.84 -45.49
C ALA A 51 83.26 45.79 -45.18
N PHE A 52 82.90 44.51 -45.16
CA PHE A 52 83.84 43.39 -45.05
C PHE A 52 84.57 43.03 -46.36
N LYS A 53 84.38 43.81 -47.43
CA LYS A 53 84.93 43.57 -48.79
C LYS A 53 84.54 42.22 -49.39
N PHE A 54 83.40 41.67 -48.98
CA PHE A 54 82.76 40.55 -49.69
C PHE A 54 82.03 41.12 -50.91
N ASP A 55 82.65 41.07 -52.08
CA ASP A 55 81.99 41.50 -53.31
C ASP A 55 81.04 40.40 -53.78
N ILE A 56 79.73 40.67 -53.75
CA ILE A 56 78.69 39.77 -54.26
C ILE A 56 78.94 39.45 -55.75
N LYS A 57 79.65 40.32 -56.47
CA LYS A 57 80.04 40.10 -57.87
C LYS A 57 81.16 39.05 -58.04
N SER A 58 81.89 38.70 -56.98
CA SER A 58 82.91 37.63 -56.99
C SER A 58 82.40 36.30 -56.45
N MET A 59 81.09 36.17 -56.20
CA MET A 59 80.50 34.90 -55.78
C MET A 59 80.66 33.83 -56.88
N SER A 60 80.90 32.58 -56.49
CA SER A 60 81.00 31.48 -57.44
C SER A 60 79.70 31.31 -58.22
N ALA A 61 79.81 30.92 -59.49
CA ALA A 61 78.65 30.70 -60.37
C ALA A 61 77.64 29.73 -59.74
N ASP A 62 78.12 28.68 -59.07
CA ASP A 62 77.30 27.71 -58.34
C ASP A 62 76.40 28.35 -57.28
N LEU A 63 76.90 29.32 -56.49
CA LEU A 63 76.08 29.92 -55.43
C LEU A 63 75.00 30.84 -55.99
N LYS A 64 75.30 31.51 -57.10
CA LYS A 64 74.37 32.39 -57.81
C LYS A 64 73.26 31.57 -58.47
N ASP A 65 73.63 30.47 -59.11
CA ASP A 65 72.67 29.56 -59.73
C ASP A 65 71.80 28.93 -58.65
N ASN A 66 72.37 28.39 -57.56
CA ASN A 66 71.62 27.83 -56.44
C ASN A 66 70.66 28.85 -55.78
N SER A 67 71.06 30.11 -55.66
CA SER A 67 70.19 31.18 -55.15
C SER A 67 69.04 31.48 -56.11
N GLN A 68 69.29 31.48 -57.42
CA GLN A 68 68.25 31.63 -58.44
C GLN A 68 67.31 30.43 -58.46
N THR A 69 67.82 29.21 -58.33
CA THR A 69 67.00 27.99 -58.23
C THR A 69 66.13 28.03 -56.97
N ALA A 70 66.70 28.43 -55.82
CA ALA A 70 65.94 28.59 -54.58
C ALA A 70 64.85 29.67 -54.72
N SER A 71 65.15 30.81 -55.35
CA SER A 71 64.15 31.85 -55.63
C SER A 71 63.05 31.35 -56.58
N ALA A 72 63.41 30.58 -57.60
CA ALA A 72 62.46 29.97 -58.53
C ALA A 72 61.57 28.93 -57.84
N ILE A 73 62.13 28.09 -56.96
CA ILE A 73 61.38 27.12 -56.16
C ILE A 73 60.38 27.84 -55.25
N LEU A 74 60.83 28.84 -54.49
CA LEU A 74 59.95 29.63 -53.60
C LEU A 74 58.81 30.31 -54.36
N LYS A 75 59.07 30.81 -55.57
CA LYS A 75 58.02 31.36 -56.46
C LYS A 75 57.08 30.27 -56.98
N SER A 76 57.59 29.10 -57.37
CA SER A 76 56.78 27.99 -57.87
C SER A 76 55.92 27.32 -56.80
N GLU A 77 56.37 27.36 -55.53
CA GLU A 77 55.61 26.87 -54.37
C GLU A 77 54.57 27.90 -53.88
N GLY A 78 54.47 29.07 -54.54
CA GLY A 78 53.46 30.09 -54.24
C GLY A 78 53.75 30.90 -52.97
N LEU A 79 54.97 30.81 -52.43
CA LEU A 79 55.37 31.49 -51.18
C LEU A 79 55.73 32.97 -51.39
N SER A 80 55.76 33.46 -52.63
CA SER A 80 56.12 34.85 -52.93
C SER A 80 55.01 35.87 -52.68
N SER A 81 53.74 35.44 -52.53
CA SER A 81 52.61 36.32 -52.21
C SER A 81 51.38 35.52 -51.79
N ILE A 82 50.80 35.84 -50.64
CA ILE A 82 49.51 35.27 -50.20
C ILE A 82 48.39 35.90 -51.04
N ASP A 83 47.66 35.08 -51.81
CA ASP A 83 46.51 35.53 -52.58
C ASP A 83 45.32 35.87 -51.67
N TYR A 84 44.87 37.13 -51.72
CA TYR A 84 43.70 37.63 -50.99
C TYR A 84 42.46 36.75 -51.24
N ASN A 85 42.26 36.30 -52.48
CA ASN A 85 41.11 35.47 -52.84
C ASN A 85 41.18 34.08 -52.20
N ALA A 86 42.38 33.48 -52.11
CA ALA A 86 42.59 32.21 -51.45
C ALA A 86 42.34 32.31 -49.93
N LEU A 87 42.79 33.39 -49.29
CA LEU A 87 42.53 33.63 -47.87
C LEU A 87 41.03 33.85 -47.60
N LYS A 88 40.37 34.68 -48.41
CA LYS A 88 38.92 34.93 -48.31
C LYS A 88 38.12 33.65 -48.50
N LEU A 89 38.48 32.81 -49.48
CA LEU A 89 37.86 31.51 -49.70
C LEU A 89 38.03 30.56 -48.50
N CYS A 90 39.22 30.52 -47.89
CA CYS A 90 39.47 29.70 -46.70
C CYS A 90 38.66 30.17 -45.48
N MET A 91 38.51 31.48 -45.28
CA MET A 91 37.67 32.03 -44.21
C MET A 91 36.18 31.72 -44.42
N GLU A 92 35.65 31.91 -45.63
CA GLU A 92 34.25 31.58 -45.93
C GLU A 92 33.99 30.07 -45.81
N LYS A 93 34.91 29.21 -46.25
CA LYS A 93 34.81 27.75 -46.04
C LYS A 93 34.72 27.40 -44.55
N ARG A 94 35.52 28.07 -43.70
CA ARG A 94 35.48 27.86 -42.25
C ARG A 94 34.13 28.28 -41.67
N LYS A 95 33.61 29.44 -42.07
CA LYS A 95 32.31 29.95 -41.63
C LYS A 95 31.16 29.00 -42.02
N VAL A 96 31.17 28.48 -43.25
CA VAL A 96 30.19 27.48 -43.69
C VAL A 96 30.29 26.20 -42.86
N HIS A 97 31.51 25.73 -42.58
CA HIS A 97 31.71 24.52 -41.78
C HIS A 97 31.20 24.69 -40.34
N GLU A 98 31.47 25.82 -39.71
CA GLU A 98 30.96 26.14 -38.36
C GLU A 98 29.43 26.22 -38.33
N GLN A 99 28.81 26.82 -39.35
CA GLN A 99 27.35 26.85 -39.47
C GLN A 99 26.74 25.45 -39.66
N MET A 100 27.37 24.59 -40.47
CA MET A 100 26.94 23.21 -40.63
C MET A 100 27.02 22.44 -39.30
N LYS A 101 28.14 22.56 -38.59
CA LYS A 101 28.32 21.92 -37.29
C LYS A 101 27.28 22.41 -36.26
N ALA A 102 27.05 23.72 -36.18
CA ALA A 102 26.03 24.27 -35.29
C ALA A 102 24.61 23.77 -35.63
N ARG A 103 24.31 23.56 -36.91
CA ARG A 103 23.04 22.98 -37.35
C ARG A 103 22.92 21.52 -36.93
N GLU A 104 23.97 20.72 -37.09
CA GLU A 104 24.00 19.32 -36.66
C GLU A 104 23.83 19.21 -35.14
N GLU A 105 24.52 20.03 -34.36
CA GLU A 105 24.38 20.08 -32.90
C GLU A 105 22.95 20.44 -32.47
N ARG A 106 22.32 21.42 -33.13
CA ARG A 106 20.90 21.77 -32.86
C ARG A 106 19.96 20.61 -33.15
N LEU A 107 20.15 19.92 -34.29
CA LEU A 107 19.33 18.76 -34.65
C LEU A 107 19.54 17.61 -33.67
N PHE A 108 20.78 17.37 -33.27
CA PHE A 108 21.10 16.35 -32.27
C PHE A 108 20.47 16.67 -30.92
N LYS A 109 20.58 17.92 -30.44
CA LYS A 109 19.94 18.38 -29.21
C LYS A 109 18.42 18.23 -29.25
N ALA A 110 17.78 18.55 -30.38
CA ALA A 110 16.35 18.37 -30.55
C ALA A 110 15.94 16.89 -30.47
N LYS A 111 16.69 15.99 -31.14
CA LYS A 111 16.46 14.54 -31.06
C LYS A 111 16.66 14.00 -29.64
N TYR A 112 17.72 14.44 -28.96
CA TYR A 112 18.00 14.08 -27.57
C TYR A 112 16.86 14.51 -26.65
N ASN A 113 16.44 15.78 -26.73
CA ASN A 113 15.35 16.30 -25.90
C ASN A 113 14.03 15.55 -26.15
N ALA A 114 13.72 15.24 -27.41
CA ALA A 114 12.53 14.46 -27.75
C ALA A 114 12.59 13.04 -27.18
N ALA A 115 13.75 12.38 -27.23
CA ALA A 115 13.95 11.06 -26.64
C ALA A 115 13.86 11.12 -25.10
N PHE A 116 14.46 12.12 -24.48
CA PHE A 116 14.43 12.34 -23.04
C PHE A 116 13.01 12.60 -22.52
N ALA A 117 12.22 13.42 -23.24
CA ALA A 117 10.81 13.64 -22.90
C ALA A 117 9.98 12.35 -22.96
N LYS A 118 10.20 11.51 -23.99
CA LYS A 118 9.56 10.19 -24.09
C LYS A 118 9.97 9.26 -22.95
N TYR A 119 11.25 9.26 -22.59
CA TYR A 119 11.76 8.49 -21.46
C TYR A 119 11.09 8.90 -20.14
N ASN A 120 11.02 10.20 -19.86
CA ASN A 120 10.36 10.70 -18.64
C ASN A 120 8.87 10.33 -18.61
N MET A 121 8.16 10.46 -19.75
CA MET A 121 6.76 10.06 -19.83
C MET A 121 6.58 8.55 -19.56
N LEU A 122 7.50 7.72 -20.05
CA LEU A 122 7.48 6.28 -19.79
C LEU A 122 7.81 5.97 -18.32
N GLN A 123 8.77 6.67 -17.74
CA GLN A 123 9.14 6.54 -16.34
C GLN A 123 7.97 6.89 -15.41
N GLU A 124 7.24 7.97 -15.71
CA GLU A 124 6.04 8.34 -14.96
C GLU A 124 4.94 7.28 -15.05
N LYS A 125 4.72 6.71 -16.26
CA LYS A 125 3.76 5.61 -16.44
C LYS A 125 4.18 4.37 -15.66
N LEU A 126 5.47 4.03 -15.68
CA LEU A 126 6.01 2.89 -14.93
C LEU A 126 5.81 3.08 -13.42
N ASN A 127 6.09 4.27 -12.91
CA ASN A 127 5.87 4.59 -11.49
C ASN A 127 4.40 4.48 -11.10
N LYS A 128 3.47 4.93 -11.97
CA LYS A 128 2.02 4.77 -11.73
C LYS A 128 1.61 3.30 -11.70
N ILE A 129 2.07 2.50 -12.65
CA ILE A 129 1.79 1.06 -12.68
C ILE A 129 2.35 0.39 -11.42
N GLN A 130 3.56 0.74 -10.99
CA GLN A 130 4.15 0.19 -9.78
C GLN A 130 3.32 0.51 -8.53
N GLU A 131 2.77 1.73 -8.45
CA GLU A 131 1.89 2.13 -7.35
C GLU A 131 0.54 1.38 -7.40
N GLU A 132 -0.06 1.24 -8.57
CA GLU A 132 -1.29 0.45 -8.76
C GLU A 132 -1.08 -1.01 -8.38
N VAL A 133 0.05 -1.61 -8.77
CA VAL A 133 0.41 -2.99 -8.39
C VAL A 133 0.54 -3.13 -6.88
N LYS A 134 1.21 -2.19 -6.19
CA LYS A 134 1.29 -2.21 -4.73
C LYS A 134 -0.09 -2.11 -4.08
N GLN A 135 -0.99 -1.27 -4.61
CA GLN A 135 -2.36 -1.18 -4.11
C GLN A 135 -3.15 -2.47 -4.32
N ILE A 136 -2.95 -3.16 -5.45
CA ILE A 136 -3.57 -4.46 -5.70
C ILE A 136 -3.02 -5.50 -4.69
N GLU A 137 -1.72 -5.51 -4.45
CA GLU A 137 -1.07 -6.42 -3.50
C GLU A 137 -1.59 -6.22 -2.06
N THR A 138 -1.67 -4.97 -1.60
CA THR A 138 -2.22 -4.67 -0.26
C THR A 138 -3.70 -5.05 -0.14
N ASN A 139 -4.50 -4.78 -1.18
CA ASN A 139 -5.91 -5.18 -1.21
C ASN A 139 -6.08 -6.71 -1.23
N LEU A 140 -5.23 -7.42 -1.96
CA LEU A 140 -5.21 -8.89 -2.00
C LEU A 140 -4.90 -9.45 -0.62
N GLN A 141 -3.86 -8.92 0.05
CA GLN A 141 -3.47 -9.34 1.39
C GLN A 141 -4.60 -9.09 2.39
N LEU A 142 -5.25 -7.92 2.34
CA LEU A 142 -6.38 -7.59 3.19
C LEU A 142 -7.57 -8.53 2.96
N LYS A 143 -7.90 -8.85 1.71
CA LYS A 143 -8.92 -9.85 1.37
C LYS A 143 -8.57 -11.24 1.90
N SER A 144 -7.33 -11.68 1.74
CA SER A 144 -6.87 -12.98 2.23
C SER A 144 -7.04 -13.09 3.74
N SER A 145 -6.65 -12.06 4.50
CA SER A 145 -6.83 -12.04 5.96
C SER A 145 -8.31 -11.99 6.36
N GLN A 146 -9.16 -11.29 5.60
CA GLN A 146 -10.60 -11.29 5.84
C GLN A 146 -11.24 -12.66 5.56
N ASP A 147 -10.79 -13.36 4.52
CA ASP A 147 -11.29 -14.69 4.16
C ASP A 147 -10.87 -15.74 5.20
N GLU A 148 -9.62 -15.71 5.67
CA GLU A 148 -9.17 -16.54 6.79
C GLU A 148 -9.99 -16.32 8.07
N ASN A 149 -10.33 -15.06 8.37
CA ASN A 149 -11.18 -14.73 9.51
C ASN A 149 -12.63 -15.20 9.29
N ALA A 150 -13.17 -15.04 8.08
CA ALA A 150 -14.51 -15.51 7.72
C ALA A 150 -14.61 -17.04 7.83
N GLU A 151 -13.58 -17.76 7.40
CA GLU A 151 -13.49 -19.22 7.53
C GLU A 151 -13.43 -19.65 8.99
N SER A 152 -12.63 -18.96 9.81
CA SER A 152 -12.55 -19.20 11.26
C SER A 152 -13.90 -18.99 11.95
N VAL A 153 -14.61 -17.91 11.58
CA VAL A 153 -15.97 -17.63 12.07
C VAL A 153 -16.95 -18.70 11.62
N ARG A 154 -16.86 -19.17 10.36
CA ARG A 154 -17.71 -20.25 9.83
C ARG A 154 -17.50 -21.54 10.60
N ILE A 155 -16.25 -21.91 10.90
CA ILE A 155 -15.92 -23.10 11.71
C ILE A 155 -16.50 -22.96 13.12
N LEU A 156 -16.37 -21.79 13.75
CA LEU A 156 -16.92 -21.54 15.08
C LEU A 156 -18.45 -21.72 15.09
N TRP A 157 -19.16 -21.13 14.14
CA TRP A 157 -20.61 -21.29 14.03
C TRP A 157 -21.03 -22.72 13.70
N SER A 158 -20.25 -23.44 12.88
CA SER A 158 -20.50 -24.85 12.58
C SER A 158 -20.35 -25.72 13.83
N ASN A 159 -19.30 -25.52 14.63
CA ASN A 159 -19.11 -26.22 15.89
C ASN A 159 -20.25 -25.90 16.87
N ARG A 160 -20.61 -24.62 17.00
CA ARG A 160 -21.71 -24.20 17.87
C ARG A 160 -23.06 -24.80 17.44
N LEU A 161 -23.30 -24.93 16.13
CA LEU A 161 -24.48 -25.60 15.59
C LEU A 161 -24.46 -27.11 15.92
N LEU A 162 -23.30 -27.76 15.86
CA LEU A 162 -23.14 -29.15 16.25
C LEU A 162 -23.42 -29.33 17.74
N ASP A 163 -22.90 -28.44 18.59
CA ASP A 163 -23.18 -28.44 20.02
C ASP A 163 -24.67 -28.28 20.32
N TYR A 164 -25.35 -27.38 19.61
CA TYR A 164 -26.80 -27.23 19.75
C TYR A 164 -27.57 -28.46 19.27
N LYS A 165 -27.16 -29.08 18.17
CA LYS A 165 -27.76 -30.35 17.72
C LYS A 165 -27.59 -31.44 18.78
N ASN A 166 -26.38 -31.59 19.33
CA ASN A 166 -26.11 -32.57 20.38
C ASN A 166 -26.89 -32.26 21.68
N ALA A 167 -27.09 -30.98 22.01
CA ALA A 167 -27.93 -30.59 23.14
C ALA A 167 -29.40 -30.92 22.90
N ILE A 168 -29.90 -30.69 21.68
CA ILE A 168 -31.27 -31.05 21.29
C ILE A 168 -31.45 -32.56 21.35
N THR A 169 -30.53 -33.37 20.78
CA THR A 169 -30.66 -34.83 20.83
C THR A 169 -30.64 -35.34 22.28
N LYS A 170 -29.82 -34.76 23.16
CA LYS A 170 -29.85 -35.08 24.60
C LYS A 170 -31.18 -34.72 25.24
N LEU A 171 -31.73 -33.55 24.94
CA LEU A 171 -33.03 -33.13 25.47
C LEU A 171 -34.17 -34.00 24.91
N GLU A 172 -34.07 -34.46 23.66
CA GLU A 172 -35.01 -35.41 23.06
C GLU A 172 -34.91 -36.78 23.74
N GLU A 173 -33.70 -37.29 23.99
CA GLU A 173 -33.47 -38.52 24.76
C GLU A 173 -33.98 -38.39 26.20
N GLU A 174 -33.70 -37.27 26.88
CA GLU A 174 -34.21 -36.99 28.23
C GLU A 174 -35.74 -36.89 28.23
N LEU A 175 -36.34 -36.27 27.22
CA LEU A 175 -37.79 -36.18 27.08
C LEU A 175 -38.43 -37.55 26.83
N GLU A 176 -37.83 -38.38 25.98
CA GLU A 176 -38.29 -39.75 25.73
C GLU A 176 -38.19 -40.61 27.00
N ALA A 177 -37.10 -40.45 27.77
CA ALA A 177 -36.94 -41.09 29.08
C ALA A 177 -38.01 -40.61 30.09
N ILE A 178 -38.32 -39.32 30.11
CA ILE A 178 -39.36 -38.74 30.98
C ILE A 178 -40.77 -39.18 30.54
N GLN A 179 -41.00 -39.40 29.23
CA GLN A 179 -42.35 -39.54 28.69
C GLN A 179 -43.11 -40.81 29.11
N PHE A 180 -42.49 -41.84 29.69
CA PHE A 180 -43.26 -43.05 30.05
C PHE A 180 -42.88 -43.73 31.36
N GLN A 181 -41.87 -43.26 32.08
CA GLN A 181 -41.43 -43.95 33.30
C GLN A 181 -42.09 -43.47 34.59
N ASP A 182 -42.56 -42.22 34.70
CA ASP A 182 -42.76 -41.67 36.04
C ASP A 182 -43.96 -40.78 36.29
N ILE A 183 -44.97 -40.86 35.43
CA ILE A 183 -46.28 -40.44 35.87
C ILE A 183 -47.18 -41.67 35.93
N ARG A 184 -47.10 -42.33 37.09
CA ARG A 184 -48.14 -43.22 37.64
C ARG A 184 -49.44 -42.42 37.87
N ILE A 185 -49.83 -41.56 36.93
CA ILE A 185 -51.07 -40.77 36.94
C ILE A 185 -52.20 -41.75 37.13
N ASP A 186 -52.24 -42.83 36.35
CA ASP A 186 -53.30 -43.83 36.44
C ASP A 186 -53.39 -44.49 37.81
N GLU A 187 -52.26 -44.82 38.43
CA GLU A 187 -52.28 -45.42 39.77
C GLU A 187 -52.56 -44.41 40.87
N THR A 188 -52.14 -43.15 40.66
CA THR A 188 -52.44 -42.02 41.57
C THR A 188 -53.91 -41.65 41.49
N LEU A 189 -54.50 -41.67 40.28
CA LEU A 189 -55.93 -41.48 40.02
C LEU A 189 -56.73 -42.61 40.65
N LYS A 190 -56.30 -43.88 40.48
CA LYS A 190 -56.94 -45.03 41.14
C LYS A 190 -56.89 -44.92 42.67
N LYS A 191 -55.74 -44.57 43.24
CA LYS A 191 -55.60 -44.34 44.69
C LYS A 191 -56.46 -43.18 45.18
N SER A 192 -56.51 -42.08 44.42
CA SER A 192 -57.35 -40.92 44.74
C SER A 192 -58.83 -41.28 44.70
N SER A 193 -59.29 -42.02 43.69
CA SER A 193 -60.67 -42.51 43.60
C SER A 193 -61.01 -43.41 44.79
N LEU A 194 -60.13 -44.36 45.12
CA LEU A 194 -60.32 -45.25 46.26
C LEU A 194 -60.40 -44.48 47.59
N LEU A 195 -59.57 -43.45 47.77
CA LEU A 195 -59.64 -42.59 48.96
C LEU A 195 -60.96 -41.82 49.02
N LEU A 196 -61.46 -41.35 47.87
CA LEU A 196 -62.72 -40.63 47.79
C LEU A 196 -63.92 -41.52 48.16
N ASP A 197 -63.90 -42.78 47.72
CA ASP A 197 -64.88 -43.80 48.12
C ASP A 197 -64.81 -44.07 49.63
N LYS A 198 -63.60 -44.18 50.20
CA LYS A 198 -63.41 -44.39 51.64
C LYS A 198 -63.85 -43.20 52.48
N VAL A 199 -63.66 -41.98 51.99
CA VAL A 199 -64.18 -40.77 52.63
C VAL A 199 -65.72 -40.76 52.61
N ASN A 200 -66.33 -41.23 51.52
CA ASN A 200 -67.78 -41.38 51.45
C ASN A 200 -68.30 -42.47 52.41
N ASP A 201 -67.63 -43.62 52.50
CA ASP A 201 -67.93 -44.66 53.49
C ASP A 201 -67.86 -44.11 54.93
N LEU A 202 -66.83 -43.30 55.23
CA LEU A 202 -66.67 -42.65 56.53
C LEU A 202 -67.76 -41.60 56.80
N ALA A 203 -68.17 -40.83 55.80
CA ALA A 203 -69.27 -39.87 55.94
C ALA A 203 -70.60 -40.59 56.21
N GLN A 204 -70.85 -41.73 55.56
CA GLN A 204 -72.01 -42.58 55.84
C GLN A 204 -71.98 -43.15 57.26
N LEU A 205 -70.83 -43.69 57.68
CA LEU A 205 -70.64 -44.18 59.05
C LEU A 205 -70.81 -43.05 60.07
N ASN A 206 -70.29 -41.85 59.78
CA ASN A 206 -70.43 -40.70 60.66
C ASN A 206 -71.90 -40.26 60.78
N ASN A 207 -72.66 -40.24 59.68
CA ASN A 207 -74.11 -39.98 59.71
C ASN A 207 -74.90 -41.06 60.47
N GLU A 208 -74.45 -42.32 60.42
CA GLU A 208 -75.03 -43.39 61.23
C GLU A 208 -74.71 -43.21 62.72
N LEU A 209 -73.50 -42.75 63.03
CA LEU A 209 -73.06 -42.49 64.40
C LEU A 209 -73.71 -41.24 65.01
N GLU A 210 -73.99 -40.21 64.19
CA GLU A 210 -74.69 -38.98 64.59
C GLU A 210 -76.11 -39.28 65.13
N LYS A 211 -76.74 -40.36 64.66
CA LYS A 211 -78.03 -40.86 65.22
C LYS A 211 -77.91 -41.32 66.67
N TYR A 212 -76.70 -41.64 67.13
CA TYR A 212 -76.40 -42.05 68.50
C TYR A 212 -75.73 -40.94 69.33
N GLU A 213 -75.53 -39.75 68.75
CA GLU A 213 -74.96 -38.58 69.46
C GLU A 213 -75.86 -38.13 70.62
N ASN A 214 -77.17 -38.38 70.53
CA ASN A 214 -78.13 -38.23 71.61
C ASN A 214 -78.56 -39.59 72.17
N LEU A 215 -77.61 -40.32 72.78
CA LEU A 215 -77.93 -41.47 73.62
C LEU A 215 -78.96 -41.02 74.69
N PRO A 216 -80.13 -41.66 74.85
CA PRO A 216 -81.17 -41.15 75.75
C PRO A 216 -80.59 -40.96 77.15
N THR A 217 -80.74 -39.76 77.70
CA THR A 217 -80.21 -39.35 79.02
C THR A 217 -80.53 -40.36 80.13
N ASN A 218 -81.60 -41.14 79.96
CA ASN A 218 -82.04 -42.22 80.83
C ASN A 218 -81.04 -43.41 80.91
N LEU A 219 -80.31 -43.75 79.84
CA LEU A 219 -79.30 -44.82 79.85
C LEU A 219 -77.99 -44.37 80.53
N LEU A 220 -77.61 -43.10 80.38
CA LEU A 220 -76.46 -42.52 81.09
C LEU A 220 -76.76 -42.37 82.58
N GLN A 221 -77.97 -41.91 82.92
CA GLN A 221 -78.46 -41.88 84.31
C GLN A 221 -78.60 -43.29 84.90
N ALA A 222 -79.11 -44.27 84.15
CA ALA A 222 -79.18 -45.66 84.61
C ALA A 222 -77.79 -46.26 84.86
N LYS A 223 -76.80 -45.96 84.01
CA LYS A 223 -75.41 -46.37 84.22
C LYS A 223 -74.84 -45.77 85.52
N TYR A 224 -75.06 -44.46 85.74
CA TYR A 224 -74.60 -43.79 86.95
C TYR A 224 -75.27 -44.33 88.23
N VAL A 225 -76.59 -44.54 88.20
CA VAL A 225 -77.33 -45.13 89.35
C VAL A 225 -76.87 -46.56 89.63
N LEU A 226 -76.60 -47.36 88.60
CA LEU A 226 -76.13 -48.74 88.76
C LEU A 226 -74.70 -48.80 89.32
N GLU A 227 -73.80 -47.91 88.89
CA GLU A 227 -72.46 -47.76 89.48
C GLU A 227 -72.53 -47.32 90.94
N ASN A 228 -73.39 -46.36 91.29
CA ASN A 228 -73.57 -45.95 92.68
C ASN A 228 -74.14 -47.07 93.55
N LYS A 229 -75.14 -47.82 93.04
CA LYS A 229 -75.72 -48.96 93.77
C LYS A 229 -74.74 -50.11 93.95
N LYS A 230 -73.84 -50.35 92.98
CA LYS A 230 -72.73 -51.30 93.16
C LYS A 230 -71.77 -50.86 94.26
N ARG A 231 -71.42 -49.56 94.30
CA ARG A 231 -70.54 -49.01 95.35
C ARG A 231 -71.18 -49.11 96.74
N GLU A 232 -72.47 -48.79 96.87
CA GLU A 232 -73.22 -48.98 98.12
C GLU A 232 -73.27 -50.45 98.56
N LEU A 233 -73.40 -51.39 97.62
CA LEU A 233 -73.35 -52.83 97.93
C LEU A 233 -71.96 -53.27 98.39
N GLU A 234 -70.88 -52.79 97.76
CA GLU A 234 -69.51 -53.04 98.20
C GLU A 234 -69.23 -52.44 99.59
N GLU A 235 -69.76 -51.25 99.89
CA GLU A 235 -69.67 -50.64 101.22
C GLU A 235 -70.44 -51.44 102.29
N ILE A 236 -71.65 -51.92 101.96
CA ILE A 236 -72.43 -52.79 102.85
C ILE A 236 -71.72 -54.13 103.05
N GLU A 237 -71.16 -54.72 102.00
CA GLU A 237 -70.39 -55.96 102.06
C GLU A 237 -69.17 -55.79 102.96
N ASN A 238 -68.42 -54.69 102.83
CA ASN A 238 -67.32 -54.34 103.72
C ASN A 238 -67.78 -54.11 105.17
N LEU A 239 -68.92 -53.43 105.40
CA LEU A 239 -69.49 -53.22 106.73
C LEU A 239 -69.98 -54.53 107.39
N ILE A 240 -70.51 -55.46 106.60
CA ILE A 240 -70.90 -56.80 107.06
C ILE A 240 -69.63 -57.60 107.38
N HIS A 241 -68.59 -57.50 106.56
CA HIS A 241 -67.33 -58.18 106.83
C HIS A 241 -66.64 -57.64 108.09
N ASP A 242 -66.64 -56.32 108.30
CA ASP A 242 -66.11 -55.67 109.49
C ASP A 242 -66.90 -56.00 110.76
N LYS A 243 -68.22 -56.20 110.66
CA LYS A 243 -69.09 -56.64 111.77
C LYS A 243 -69.11 -58.15 112.01
N MET A 244 -68.63 -58.97 111.06
CA MET A 244 -68.47 -60.41 111.25
C MET A 244 -67.06 -60.78 111.78
N ASN A 245 -66.09 -59.86 111.70
CA ASN A 245 -64.71 -60.05 112.15
C ASN A 245 -64.31 -59.20 113.39
N ASN A 246 -65.27 -58.56 114.08
CA ASN A 246 -65.13 -57.91 115.40
C ASN A 246 -66.45 -58.01 116.17
#